data_AF-A0A945JTF8-F1
#
_entry.id   AF-A0A945JTF8-F1
#
_cell.length_a   1.000
_cell.length_b   1.000
_cell.length_c   1.000
_cell.angle_alpha   90.00
_cell.angle_beta   90.00
_cell.angle_gamma   90.00
#
_symmetry.space_group_name_H-M   'P 1'
#
loop_
_entity.id
_entity.type
_entity.pdbx_description
1 polymer ?
#
loop_
_entity_poly.entity_id
_entity_poly.type
_entity_poly.pdbx_seq_one_letter_code
_entity_poly.pdbx_strand_id
1 'polypeptide(L)'
;MSSVVVRSHSTIDAEWLTHVLRSNGSLSDGHVECVDVAPMVFSGAVAELSRLTPQYSNDDTRLPGQQLLKVTKEDLHPEHLAKGRREVEFYGATM
;
A
#
# COMPACT_ATOMS: atom_id res chain seq x y z
N MET A 1 -3.45 -1.63 -12.65
CA MET A 1 -3.19 -1.76 -11.20
C MET A 1 -4.38 -1.21 -10.42
N SER A 2 -4.81 -1.88 -9.35
CA SER A 2 -5.96 -1.47 -8.51
C SER A 2 -5.50 -0.47 -7.44
N SER A 3 -6.24 0.62 -7.21
CA SER A 3 -5.96 1.58 -6.14
C SER A 3 -6.73 1.17 -4.88
N VAL A 4 -6.02 0.90 -3.78
CA VAL A 4 -6.66 0.61 -2.49
C VAL A 4 -6.63 1.87 -1.62
N VAL A 5 -7.81 2.32 -1.20
CA VAL A 5 -7.97 3.44 -0.28
C VAL A 5 -7.93 2.90 1.14
N VAL A 6 -6.86 3.22 1.87
CA VAL A 6 -6.71 2.91 3.31
C VAL A 6 -7.19 4.11 4.11
N ARG A 7 -8.08 3.89 5.08
CA ARG A 7 -8.69 4.98 5.87
C ARG A 7 -7.98 5.25 7.21
N SER A 8 -7.22 4.29 7.73
CA SER A 8 -6.36 4.49 8.90
C SER A 8 -5.28 3.40 9.00
N HIS A 9 -4.18 3.69 9.68
CA HIS A 9 -3.12 2.69 9.96
C HIS A 9 -3.61 1.48 10.77
N SER A 10 -4.68 1.63 11.57
CA SER A 10 -5.25 0.54 12.37
C SER A 10 -5.95 -0.54 11.53
N THR A 11 -6.07 -0.35 10.22
CA THR A 11 -6.63 -1.35 9.28
C THR A 11 -5.56 -2.06 8.45
N ILE A 12 -4.27 -1.78 8.68
CA ILE A 12 -3.18 -2.42 7.95
C ILE A 12 -2.74 -3.65 8.76
N ASP A 13 -3.24 -4.81 8.37
CA ASP A 13 -2.82 -6.10 8.88
C ASP A 13 -2.46 -7.08 7.74
N ALA A 14 -2.08 -8.30 8.12
CA ALA A 14 -1.62 -9.32 7.21
C ALA A 14 -2.73 -9.83 6.27
N GLU A 15 -3.98 -9.92 6.77
CA GLU A 15 -5.13 -10.34 5.98
C GLU A 15 -5.49 -9.28 4.94
N TRP A 16 -5.57 -8.02 5.37
CA TRP A 16 -5.80 -6.89 4.50
C TRP A 16 -4.73 -6.81 3.41
N LEU A 17 -3.44 -6.90 3.76
CA LEU A 17 -2.36 -6.81 2.79
C LEU A 17 -2.38 -8.00 1.82
N THR A 18 -2.70 -9.20 2.29
CA THR A 18 -2.91 -10.38 1.43
C THR A 18 -4.00 -10.12 0.40
N HIS A 19 -5.15 -9.57 0.84
CA HIS A 19 -6.24 -9.23 -0.06
C HIS A 19 -5.81 -8.19 -1.12
N VAL A 20 -5.12 -7.12 -0.69
CA VAL A 20 -4.60 -6.10 -1.61
C VAL A 20 -3.66 -6.69 -2.64
N LEU A 21 -2.66 -7.47 -2.22
CA LEU A 21 -1.67 -8.07 -3.10
C LEU A 21 -2.25 -9.13 -4.05
N ARG A 22 -3.35 -9.80 -3.67
CA ARG A 22 -4.09 -10.67 -4.59
C ARG A 22 -4.91 -9.87 -5.59
N SER A 23 -5.64 -8.87 -5.11
CA SER A 23 -6.50 -8.02 -5.96
C SER A 23 -5.73 -7.27 -7.04
N ASN A 24 -4.44 -6.98 -6.78
CA ASN A 24 -3.56 -6.30 -7.72
C ASN A 24 -2.71 -7.27 -8.59
N GLY A 25 -2.84 -8.58 -8.39
CA GLY A 25 -2.15 -9.62 -9.14
C GLY A 25 -0.69 -9.86 -8.74
N SER A 26 -0.21 -9.24 -7.66
CA SER A 26 1.18 -9.41 -7.19
C SER A 26 1.38 -10.72 -6.44
N LEU A 27 0.35 -11.20 -5.76
CA LEU A 27 0.35 -12.44 -4.99
C LEU A 27 -0.69 -13.39 -5.59
N SER A 28 -0.26 -14.56 -6.08
CA SER A 28 -1.17 -15.58 -6.62
C SER A 28 -1.85 -16.34 -5.49
N ASP A 29 -1.18 -17.38 -4.97
CA ASP A 29 -1.73 -18.30 -3.99
C ASP A 29 -1.10 -18.12 -2.60
N GLY A 30 0.00 -17.35 -2.52
CA GLY A 30 0.69 -17.05 -1.27
C GLY A 30 -0.15 -16.22 -0.30
N HIS A 31 0.35 -16.10 0.91
CA HIS A 31 -0.30 -15.39 2.02
C HIS A 31 0.74 -14.56 2.79
N VAL A 32 0.38 -13.36 3.24
CA VAL A 32 1.20 -12.58 4.17
C VAL A 32 0.93 -13.10 5.57
N GLU A 33 1.92 -13.70 6.24
CA GLU A 33 1.76 -14.20 7.61
C GLU A 33 1.74 -13.07 8.63
N CYS A 34 2.64 -12.10 8.45
CA CYS A 34 2.71 -10.91 9.28
C CYS A 34 3.24 -9.73 8.48
N VAL A 35 3.00 -8.52 8.98
CA VAL A 35 3.51 -7.28 8.39
C VAL A 35 3.92 -6.32 9.49
N ASP A 36 5.18 -5.89 9.45
CA ASP A 36 5.62 -4.77 10.27
C ASP A 36 5.31 -3.46 9.56
N VAL A 37 4.68 -2.52 10.27
CA VAL A 37 4.30 -1.21 9.75
C VAL A 37 5.09 -0.14 10.48
N ALA A 38 6.02 0.51 9.78
CA ALA A 38 6.81 1.61 10.33
C ALA A 38 6.40 2.94 9.67
N PRO A 39 5.85 3.91 10.41
CA PRO A 39 5.59 5.24 9.87
C PRO A 39 6.91 5.89 9.43
N MET A 40 6.90 6.56 8.29
CA MET A 40 8.07 7.29 7.80
C MET A 40 8.04 8.73 8.31
N VAL A 41 9.23 9.26 8.62
CA VAL A 41 9.43 10.64 9.11
C VAL A 41 8.85 11.67 8.13
N PHE A 42 8.77 11.33 6.84
CA PHE A 42 8.13 12.16 5.81
C PHE A 42 6.63 11.83 5.70
N SER A 43 5.86 12.32 6.67
CA SER A 43 4.40 12.49 6.52
C SER A 43 4.17 13.90 5.99
N GLY A 44 3.76 14.01 4.74
CA GLY A 44 3.51 15.29 4.10
C GLY A 44 2.19 15.91 4.55
N ALA A 45 1.98 17.18 4.21
CA ALA A 45 0.70 17.86 4.45
C ALA A 45 -0.50 17.12 3.82
N VAL A 46 -0.26 16.33 2.77
CA VAL A 46 -1.30 15.69 1.95
C VAL A 46 -1.34 14.16 2.03
N ALA A 47 -0.34 13.53 2.63
CA ALA A 47 -0.28 12.07 2.66
C ALA A 47 0.62 11.56 3.77
N GLU A 48 0.26 10.41 4.31
CA GLU A 48 1.05 9.66 5.26
C GLU A 48 1.77 8.53 4.52
N LEU A 49 3.04 8.38 4.83
CA LEU A 49 3.89 7.33 4.26
C LEU A 49 4.25 6.34 5.36
N SER A 50 4.13 5.06 5.05
CA SER A 50 4.61 3.97 5.89
C SER A 50 5.43 3.00 5.08
N ARG A 51 6.42 2.41 5.72
CA ARG A 51 7.11 1.23 5.22
C ARG A 51 6.41 -0.01 5.74
N LEU A 52 6.10 -0.92 4.82
CA LEU A 52 5.58 -2.24 5.13
C LEU A 52 6.70 -3.26 4.94
N THR A 53 6.88 -4.15 5.91
CA THR A 53 7.81 -5.29 5.82
C THR A 53 6.99 -6.58 5.97
N PRO A 54 6.39 -7.09 4.89
CA PRO A 54 5.62 -8.32 4.93
C PRO A 54 6.52 -9.56 5.01
N GLN A 55 6.11 -10.55 5.80
CA GLN A 55 6.64 -11.90 5.77
C GLN A 55 5.59 -12.80 5.12
N TYR A 56 6.01 -13.62 4.16
CA TYR A 56 5.10 -14.48 3.40
C TYR A 56 5.21 -15.93 3.84
N SER A 57 4.12 -16.68 3.73
CA SER A 57 4.06 -18.10 4.10
C SER A 57 4.89 -19.03 3.20
N ASN A 58 5.52 -18.47 2.16
CA ASN A 58 6.44 -19.16 1.26
C ASN A 58 7.60 -18.22 0.93
N ASP A 59 8.82 -18.61 1.26
CA ASP A 59 10.05 -17.85 0.95
C ASP A 59 10.30 -17.70 -0.57
N ASP A 60 9.66 -18.53 -1.40
CA ASP A 60 9.78 -18.45 -2.87
C ASP A 60 8.86 -17.36 -3.49
N THR A 61 8.23 -16.54 -2.65
CA THR A 61 7.46 -15.39 -3.10
C THR A 61 8.43 -14.34 -3.63
N ARG A 62 8.47 -14.13 -4.96
CA ARG A 62 9.34 -13.14 -5.64
C ARG A 62 8.98 -11.67 -5.33
N LEU A 63 8.20 -11.42 -4.29
CA LEU A 63 7.76 -10.09 -3.92
C LEU A 63 8.83 -9.35 -3.12
N PRO A 64 8.86 -8.01 -3.21
CA PRO A 64 9.77 -7.21 -2.42
C PRO A 64 9.55 -7.45 -0.92
N GLY A 65 10.65 -7.67 -0.19
CA GLY A 65 10.63 -7.77 1.28
C GLY A 65 10.31 -6.44 1.98
N GLN A 66 10.32 -5.32 1.26
CA GLN A 66 9.86 -4.02 1.74
C GLN A 66 9.00 -3.34 0.70
N GLN A 67 7.92 -2.71 1.15
CA GLN A 67 6.99 -1.96 0.32
C GLN A 67 6.70 -0.59 0.93
N LEU A 68 6.31 0.36 0.09
CA LEU A 68 5.87 1.69 0.53
C LEU A 68 4.36 1.77 0.45
N LEU A 69 3.72 2.15 1.55
CA LEU A 69 2.31 2.52 1.58
C LEU A 69 2.19 4.04 1.64
N LYS A 70 1.37 4.59 0.75
CA LYS A 70 0.98 5.99 0.75
C LYS A 70 -0.52 6.11 0.95
N VAL A 71 -0.92 6.81 2.00
CA VAL A 71 -2.31 7.09 2.33
C VAL A 71 -2.57 8.57 2.18
N THR A 72 -3.52 8.96 1.32
CA THR A 72 -3.91 10.36 1.17
C THR A 72 -4.88 10.73 2.29
N LYS A 73 -4.67 11.85 2.97
CA LYS A 73 -5.52 12.25 4.10
C LYS A 73 -6.92 12.65 3.60
N GLU A 74 -7.98 12.20 4.28
CA GLU A 74 -9.37 12.38 3.84
C GLU A 74 -9.89 13.82 4.05
N ASP A 75 -9.26 14.58 4.93
CA ASP A 75 -9.58 15.99 5.24
C ASP A 75 -9.04 16.98 4.19
N LEU A 76 -8.42 16.48 3.13
CA LEU A 76 -7.87 17.31 2.08
C LEU A 76 -8.92 17.80 1.11
N HIS A 77 -8.70 19.02 0.64
CA HIS A 77 -9.50 19.62 -0.42
C HIS A 77 -9.57 18.66 -1.64
N PRO A 78 -10.74 18.51 -2.31
CA PRO A 78 -10.97 17.48 -3.35
C PRO A 78 -9.94 17.45 -4.48
N GLU A 79 -9.28 18.57 -4.76
CA GLU A 79 -8.21 18.67 -5.75
C GLU A 79 -6.96 17.83 -5.39
N HIS A 80 -6.66 17.67 -4.10
CA HIS A 80 -5.53 16.87 -3.63
C HIS A 80 -5.87 15.37 -3.68
N LEU A 81 -7.12 15.01 -3.40
CA LEU A 81 -7.63 13.66 -3.62
C LEU A 81 -7.56 13.27 -5.10
N ALA A 82 -7.86 14.22 -6.00
CA ALA A 82 -7.71 14.01 -7.45
C ALA A 82 -6.23 13.86 -7.88
N LYS A 83 -5.30 14.59 -7.26
CA LYS A 83 -3.85 14.42 -7.50
C LYS A 83 -3.36 13.04 -7.07
N GLY A 84 -3.80 12.52 -5.92
CA GLY A 84 -3.45 11.17 -5.47
C GLY A 84 -3.87 10.08 -6.46
N ARG A 85 -5.07 10.18 -7.04
CA ARG A 85 -5.53 9.25 -8.10
C ARG A 85 -4.67 9.33 -9.37
N ARG A 86 -4.36 10.54 -9.83
CA ARG A 86 -3.48 10.74 -11.01
C ARG A 86 -2.06 10.21 -10.79
N GLU A 87 -1.55 10.29 -9.57
CA GLU A 87 -0.23 9.76 -9.24
C GLU A 87 -0.20 8.22 -9.32
N VAL A 88 -1.26 7.55 -8.84
CA VAL A 88 -1.42 6.10 -9.01
C VAL A 88 -1.51 5.72 -10.50
N GLU A 89 -2.29 6.48 -11.28
CA GLU A 89 -2.39 6.29 -12.72
C GLU A 89 -1.04 6.47 -13.44
N PHE A 90 -0.26 7.49 -13.05
CA PHE A 90 1.07 7.75 -13.61
C PHE A 90 2.05 6.58 -13.38
N TYR A 91 2.16 6.09 -12.14
CA TYR A 91 3.02 4.94 -11.84
C TYR A 91 2.49 3.63 -12.45
N GLY A 92 1.18 3.50 -12.64
CA GLY A 92 0.56 2.35 -13.28
C GLY A 92 0.66 2.31 -14.81
N ALA A 93 0.88 3.46 -15.47
CA ALA A 93 0.94 3.57 -16.94
C ALA A 93 2.38 3.53 -17.51
N THR A 94 3.40 3.53 -16.65
CA THR A 94 4.82 3.60 -17.05
C THR A 94 5.54 2.23 -16.92
N MET A 95 4.81 1.16 -16.63
CA MET A 95 5.26 -0.24 -16.70
C MET A 95 4.51 -0.99 -17.79
#